data_AF-A0A2T7TE21-F1
#
_entry.id   AF-A0A2T7TE21-F1
#
_cell.length_a   1.000
_cell.length_b   1.000
_cell.length_c   1.000
_cell.angle_alpha   90.00
_cell.angle_beta   90.00
_cell.angle_gamma   90.00
#
_symmetry.space_group_name_H-M   'P 1'
#
loop_
_entity.id
_entity.type
_entity.pdbx_description
1 polymer ?
#
loop_
_entity_poly.entity_id
_entity_poly.type
_entity_poly.pdbx_seq_one_letter_code
_entity_poly.pdbx_strand_id
1 'polypeptide(L)'
;PPAAGALALSVLGAGVLLVSGGAWGVTSAFSLWGSELVRALGGHPETWTFWQQPKNAEMLAGPVLADKNSLTDIGIMIGAAVAAALGGTWTLHRGVPWRTAVAAVLGGVLMGIGARLAGGCNIGAYLAGIASGSLHGWIWGAVAILGTWAGLRLRPLFALSNPKPGDSIC
;
A
#
# COMPACT_ATOMS: atom_id res chain seq x y z
N PRO A 1 -15.88 9.84 -13.83
CA PRO A 1 -15.68 8.93 -14.99
C PRO A 1 -14.28 8.30 -14.91
N PRO A 2 -14.09 7.04 -15.34
CA PRO A 2 -12.83 6.31 -15.19
C PRO A 2 -11.65 7.02 -15.86
N ALA A 3 -11.89 7.67 -17.00
CA ALA A 3 -10.89 8.48 -17.70
C ALA A 3 -10.38 9.67 -16.86
N ALA A 4 -11.27 10.37 -16.14
CA ALA A 4 -10.87 11.47 -15.26
C ALA A 4 -10.05 10.99 -14.06
N GLY A 5 -10.40 9.83 -13.50
CA GLY A 5 -9.61 9.18 -12.44
C GLY A 5 -8.21 8.80 -12.92
N ALA A 6 -8.11 8.19 -14.10
CA ALA A 6 -6.82 7.83 -14.70
C ALA A 6 -5.95 9.06 -14.97
N LEU A 7 -6.52 10.13 -15.53
CA LEU A 7 -5.82 11.40 -15.76
C LEU A 7 -5.32 12.02 -14.46
N ALA A 8 -6.18 12.12 -13.44
CA ALA A 8 -5.80 12.65 -12.13
C ALA A 8 -4.67 11.83 -11.49
N LEU A 9 -4.78 10.50 -11.52
CA LEU A 9 -3.76 9.60 -10.96
C LEU A 9 -2.41 9.75 -11.70
N SER A 10 -2.45 9.91 -13.02
CA SER A 10 -1.25 10.07 -13.85
C SER A 10 -0.55 11.40 -13.57
N VAL A 11 -1.29 12.48 -13.44
CA VAL A 11 -0.76 13.82 -13.10
C VAL A 11 -0.15 13.81 -11.69
N LEU A 12 -0.85 13.22 -10.71
CA LEU A 12 -0.33 13.09 -9.35
C LEU A 12 0.93 12.22 -9.30
N GLY A 13 0.94 11.09 -10.02
CA GLY A 13 2.11 10.23 -10.15
C GLY A 13 3.31 10.94 -10.78
N ALA A 14 3.08 11.74 -11.82
CA ALA A 14 4.12 12.59 -12.42
C ALA A 14 4.63 13.64 -11.42
N GLY A 15 3.74 14.27 -10.64
CA GLY A 15 4.11 15.19 -9.58
C GLY A 15 4.98 14.55 -8.50
N VAL A 16 4.64 13.34 -8.05
CA VAL A 16 5.45 12.59 -7.07
C VAL A 16 6.82 12.25 -7.64
N LEU A 17 6.90 11.84 -8.91
CA LEU A 17 8.18 11.56 -9.57
C LEU A 17 9.06 12.82 -9.65
N LEU A 18 8.48 13.97 -10.00
CA LEU A 18 9.18 15.25 -10.10
C LEU A 18 9.69 15.74 -8.75
N VAL A 19 8.89 15.62 -7.68
CA VAL A 19 9.26 16.10 -6.34
C VAL A 19 10.19 15.13 -5.62
N SER A 20 9.94 13.83 -5.74
CA SER A 20 10.66 12.82 -4.96
C SER A 20 11.92 12.30 -5.64
N GLY A 21 12.03 12.47 -6.97
CA GLY A 21 13.12 11.96 -7.80
C GLY A 21 13.07 10.44 -8.03
N GLY A 22 11.96 9.79 -7.69
CA GLY A 22 11.80 8.34 -7.77
C GLY A 22 10.33 7.94 -7.93
N ALA A 23 10.11 6.67 -8.32
CA ALA A 23 8.77 6.11 -8.43
C ALA A 23 8.02 6.17 -7.09
N TRP A 24 6.71 6.43 -7.14
CA TRP A 24 5.86 6.50 -5.96
C TRP A 24 5.89 5.19 -5.17
N GLY A 25 6.54 5.22 -4.01
CA GLY A 25 6.68 4.12 -3.06
C GLY A 25 5.93 4.39 -1.76
N VAL A 26 5.32 3.33 -1.21
CA VAL A 26 4.54 3.36 0.04
C VAL A 26 5.07 2.29 1.00
N THR A 27 5.45 1.13 0.45
CA THR A 27 5.76 -0.07 1.26
C THR A 27 6.96 0.10 2.18
N SER A 28 7.97 0.89 1.78
CA SER A 28 9.18 1.25 2.55
C SER A 28 8.86 1.81 3.93
N ALA A 29 7.89 2.73 4.00
CA ALA A 29 7.51 3.41 5.24
C ALA A 29 6.97 2.43 6.29
N PHE A 30 6.14 1.47 5.89
CA PHE A 30 5.59 0.46 6.82
C PHE A 30 6.67 -0.40 7.48
N SER A 31 7.77 -0.69 6.76
CA SER A 31 8.89 -1.41 7.38
C SER A 31 9.65 -0.54 8.37
N LEU A 32 9.79 0.77 8.10
CA LEU A 32 10.40 1.72 9.05
C LEU A 32 9.56 1.84 10.32
N TRP A 33 8.24 2.02 10.18
CA TRP A 33 7.33 2.12 11.33
C TRP A 33 7.31 0.81 12.13
N GLY A 34 7.32 -0.33 11.43
CA GLY A 34 7.44 -1.64 12.05
C GLY A 34 8.75 -1.82 12.81
N SER A 35 9.89 -1.40 12.25
CA SER A 35 11.18 -1.46 12.95
C SER A 35 11.23 -0.52 14.15
N GLU A 36 10.67 0.69 14.06
CA GLU A 36 10.59 1.61 15.21
C GLU A 36 9.73 1.04 16.34
N LEU A 37 8.62 0.38 16.00
CA LEU A 37 7.80 -0.32 16.99
C LEU A 37 8.59 -1.46 17.66
N VAL A 38 9.36 -2.22 16.88
CA VAL A 38 10.24 -3.27 17.43
C VAL A 38 11.35 -2.68 18.31
N ARG A 39 11.95 -1.54 17.94
CA ARG A 39 12.91 -0.80 18.77
C ARG A 39 12.29 -0.35 20.09
N ALA A 40 11.08 0.20 20.03
CA ALA A 40 10.36 0.65 21.22
C ALA A 40 10.02 -0.51 22.18
N LEU A 41 9.84 -1.71 21.65
CA LEU A 41 9.65 -2.95 22.42
C LEU A 41 10.96 -3.60 22.89
N GLY A 42 12.12 -2.96 22.65
CA GLY A 42 13.44 -3.43 23.09
C GLY A 42 14.15 -4.37 22.11
N GLY A 43 13.67 -4.48 20.88
CA GLY A 43 14.33 -5.23 19.81
C GLY A 43 15.42 -4.44 19.08
N HIS A 44 16.28 -5.15 18.35
CA HIS A 44 17.44 -4.62 17.62
C HIS A 44 17.31 -4.79 16.10
N PRO A 45 16.39 -4.09 15.41
CA PRO A 45 16.21 -4.24 13.96
C PRO A 45 17.41 -3.78 13.15
N GLU A 46 18.32 -2.98 13.71
CA GLU A 46 19.61 -2.63 13.10
C GLU A 46 20.47 -3.86 12.75
N THR A 47 20.25 -4.98 13.44
CA THR A 47 20.98 -6.24 13.18
C THR A 47 20.41 -7.03 12.00
N TRP A 48 19.25 -6.66 11.47
CA TRP A 48 18.60 -7.42 10.40
C TRP A 48 19.26 -7.14 9.06
N THR A 49 19.40 -8.19 8.23
CA THR A 49 20.04 -8.12 6.90
C THR A 49 19.43 -7.04 5.99
N PHE A 50 18.14 -6.75 6.15
CA PHE A 50 17.45 -5.69 5.42
C PHE A 50 17.99 -4.29 5.76
N TRP A 51 18.25 -4.01 7.04
CA TRP A 51 18.70 -2.71 7.54
C TRP A 51 20.22 -2.52 7.48
N GLN A 52 20.99 -3.60 7.29
CA GLN A 52 22.43 -3.54 7.05
C GLN A 52 22.80 -3.04 5.65
N GLN A 53 21.86 -3.04 4.69
CA GLN A 53 22.11 -2.49 3.37
C GLN A 53 22.26 -0.96 3.47
N PRO A 54 23.30 -0.35 2.87
CA PRO A 54 23.63 1.06 3.08
C PRO A 54 22.46 2.01 2.78
N LYS A 55 21.69 1.71 1.72
CA LYS A 55 20.49 2.48 1.34
C LYS A 55 19.36 2.44 2.39
N ASN A 56 19.22 1.33 3.12
CA ASN A 56 18.17 1.17 4.13
C ASN A 56 18.66 1.61 5.51
N ALA A 57 19.97 1.47 5.79
CA ALA A 57 20.59 1.91 7.05
C ALA A 57 20.40 3.41 7.28
N GLU A 58 20.56 4.24 6.25
CA GLU A 58 20.29 5.67 6.30
C GLU A 58 18.82 5.98 6.63
N MET A 59 17.90 5.15 6.14
CA MET A 59 16.46 5.29 6.36
C MET A 59 16.07 4.95 7.82
N LEU A 60 16.79 4.03 8.48
CA LEU A 60 16.59 3.69 9.91
C LEU A 60 17.28 4.69 10.86
N ALA A 61 18.35 5.34 10.41
CA ALA A 61 19.06 6.35 11.20
C ALA A 61 18.30 7.70 11.25
N GLY A 62 17.49 7.99 10.22
CA GLY A 62 16.70 9.22 10.13
C GLY A 62 15.36 9.15 10.90
N PRO A 63 14.78 10.30 11.30
CA PRO A 63 13.43 10.35 11.85
C PRO A 63 12.39 9.83 10.86
N VAL A 64 11.32 9.20 11.37
CA VAL A 64 10.18 8.73 10.56
C VAL A 64 9.54 9.85 9.71
N LEU A 65 9.60 11.10 10.19
CA LEU A 65 9.08 12.27 9.49
C LEU A 65 10.04 12.83 8.43
N ALA A 66 11.30 12.37 8.38
CA ALA A 66 12.26 12.73 7.34
C ALA A 66 12.19 11.77 6.14
N ASP A 67 11.59 10.59 6.30
CA ASP A 67 11.40 9.65 5.19
C ASP A 67 10.29 10.12 4.25
N LYS A 68 10.64 10.23 2.95
CA LYS A 68 9.73 10.72 1.91
C LYS A 68 8.49 9.84 1.75
N ASN A 69 8.63 8.52 1.89
CA ASN A 69 7.50 7.60 1.73
C ASN A 69 6.56 7.72 2.93
N SER A 70 7.11 7.82 4.14
CA SER A 70 6.35 8.06 5.37
C SER A 70 5.52 9.35 5.30
N LEU A 71 6.10 10.45 4.82
CA LEU A 71 5.36 11.70 4.59
C LEU A 71 4.26 11.56 3.54
N THR A 72 4.54 10.81 2.46
CA THR A 72 3.56 10.54 1.41
C THR A 72 2.37 9.74 1.97
N ASP A 73 2.63 8.73 2.79
CA ASP A 73 1.60 7.90 3.41
C ASP A 73 0.74 8.70 4.40
N ILE A 74 1.38 9.54 5.23
CA ILE A 74 0.67 10.46 6.13
C ILE A 74 -0.19 11.43 5.31
N GLY A 75 0.36 11.99 4.23
CA GLY A 75 -0.38 12.87 3.32
C GLY A 75 -1.60 12.18 2.69
N ILE A 76 -1.48 10.92 2.28
CA ILE A 76 -2.59 10.12 1.75
C ILE A 76 -3.66 9.91 2.83
N MET A 77 -3.27 9.55 4.05
CA MET A 77 -4.23 9.33 5.15
C MET A 77 -5.00 10.60 5.50
N ILE A 78 -4.30 11.73 5.63
CA ILE A 78 -4.93 13.03 5.92
C ILE A 78 -5.80 13.48 4.74
N GLY A 79 -5.29 13.37 3.51
CA GLY A 79 -6.02 13.75 2.30
C GLY A 79 -7.31 12.94 2.13
N ALA A 80 -7.27 11.63 2.37
CA ALA A 80 -8.45 10.78 2.35
C ALA A 80 -9.46 11.17 3.43
N ALA A 81 -8.99 11.51 4.63
CA ALA A 81 -9.87 11.95 5.71
C ALA A 81 -10.56 13.29 5.40
N VAL A 82 -9.81 14.27 4.89
CA VAL A 82 -10.37 15.57 4.46
C VAL A 82 -11.36 15.39 3.32
N ALA A 83 -11.03 14.57 2.31
CA ALA A 83 -11.94 14.29 1.19
C ALA A 83 -13.25 13.64 1.66
N ALA A 84 -13.17 12.66 2.57
CA ALA A 84 -14.36 12.00 3.14
C ALA A 84 -15.20 12.96 3.99
N ALA A 85 -14.55 13.85 4.76
CA ALA A 85 -15.25 14.86 5.57
C ALA A 85 -15.96 15.90 4.69
N LEU A 86 -15.28 16.44 3.68
CA LEU A 86 -15.86 17.41 2.73
C LEU A 86 -16.95 16.78 1.85
N GLY A 87 -16.81 15.50 1.49
CA GLY A 87 -17.82 14.75 0.76
C GLY A 87 -19.01 14.30 1.61
N GLY A 88 -18.99 14.53 2.93
CA GLY A 88 -20.05 14.08 3.85
C GLY A 88 -20.16 12.56 4.00
N THR A 89 -19.16 11.80 3.54
CA THR A 89 -19.14 10.32 3.56
C THR A 89 -18.34 9.74 4.72
N TRP A 90 -17.80 10.59 5.60
CA TRP A 90 -17.08 10.16 6.80
C TRP A 90 -17.98 9.32 7.70
N THR A 91 -17.62 8.05 7.89
CA THR A 91 -18.39 7.09 8.69
C THR A 91 -17.46 6.28 9.58
N LEU A 92 -17.67 6.40 10.90
CA LEU A 92 -16.92 5.61 11.88
C LEU A 92 -17.63 4.28 12.13
N HIS A 93 -17.08 3.21 11.56
CA HIS A 93 -17.61 1.86 11.72
C HIS A 93 -17.20 1.28 13.08
N ARG A 94 -18.12 1.27 14.06
CA ARG A 94 -17.86 0.74 15.41
C ARG A 94 -18.19 -0.75 15.60
N GLY A 95 -18.83 -1.38 14.63
CA GLY A 95 -19.30 -2.77 14.71
C GLY A 95 -18.65 -3.68 13.67
N VAL A 96 -17.31 -3.74 13.64
CA VAL A 96 -16.61 -4.64 12.70
C VAL A 96 -16.73 -6.09 13.18
N PRO A 97 -17.31 -7.01 12.39
CA PRO A 97 -17.41 -8.41 12.78
C PRO A 97 -16.02 -9.02 12.97
N TRP A 98 -15.86 -9.87 13.99
CA TRP A 98 -14.59 -10.56 14.28
C TRP A 98 -13.98 -11.25 13.04
N ARG A 99 -14.80 -11.92 12.23
CA ARG A 99 -14.33 -12.62 11.01
C ARG A 99 -13.75 -11.65 9.98
N THR A 100 -14.34 -10.47 9.83
CA THR A 100 -13.86 -9.40 8.96
C THR A 100 -12.56 -8.81 9.49
N ALA A 101 -12.44 -8.60 10.80
CA ALA A 101 -11.21 -8.12 11.43
C ALA A 101 -10.05 -9.11 11.21
N VAL A 102 -10.28 -10.41 11.44
CA VAL A 102 -9.29 -11.47 11.17
C VAL A 102 -8.90 -11.50 9.70
N ALA A 103 -9.87 -11.42 8.78
CA ALA A 103 -9.60 -11.38 7.35
C ALA A 103 -8.76 -10.16 6.94
N ALA A 104 -9.02 -8.99 7.54
CA ALA A 104 -8.27 -7.76 7.27
C ALA A 104 -6.82 -7.85 7.77
N VAL A 105 -6.60 -8.41 8.97
CA VAL A 105 -5.25 -8.60 9.52
C VAL A 105 -4.46 -9.61 8.68
N LEU A 106 -5.05 -10.78 8.41
CA LEU A 106 -4.39 -11.81 7.58
C LEU A 106 -4.11 -11.30 6.16
N GLY A 107 -5.08 -10.60 5.56
CA GLY A 107 -4.93 -9.96 4.25
C GLY A 107 -3.81 -8.93 4.26
N GLY A 108 -3.75 -8.06 5.27
CA GLY A 108 -2.69 -7.05 5.41
C GLY A 108 -1.30 -7.67 5.54
N VAL A 109 -1.15 -8.73 6.34
CA VAL A 109 0.12 -9.46 6.48
C VAL A 109 0.54 -10.08 5.14
N LEU A 110 -0.37 -10.76 4.44
CA LEU A 110 -0.10 -11.35 3.13
C LEU A 110 0.26 -10.28 2.08
N MET A 111 -0.45 -9.15 2.07
CA MET A 111 -0.14 -8.02 1.17
C MET A 111 1.23 -7.42 1.47
N GLY A 112 1.61 -7.27 2.75
CA GLY A 112 2.92 -6.78 3.16
C GLY A 112 4.05 -7.71 2.72
N ILE A 113 3.91 -9.02 2.97
CA ILE A 113 4.88 -10.03 2.54
C ILE A 113 5.00 -10.04 1.01
N GLY A 114 3.86 -10.09 0.31
CA GLY A 114 3.82 -10.08 -1.15
C GLY A 114 4.47 -8.84 -1.75
N ALA A 115 4.19 -7.65 -1.20
CA ALA A 115 4.77 -6.41 -1.67
C ALA A 115 6.30 -6.36 -1.49
N ARG A 116 6.84 -7.04 -0.48
CA ARG A 116 8.28 -7.15 -0.25
C ARG A 116 8.95 -8.14 -1.18
N LEU A 117 8.36 -9.32 -1.34
CA LEU A 117 8.87 -10.33 -2.28
C LEU A 117 8.83 -9.82 -3.72
N ALA A 118 7.78 -9.07 -4.08
CA ALA A 118 7.57 -8.55 -5.42
C ALA A 118 8.30 -7.22 -5.69
N GLY A 119 8.91 -6.61 -4.67
CA GLY A 119 9.62 -5.33 -4.80
C GLY A 119 8.73 -4.11 -5.06
N GLY A 120 7.42 -4.19 -4.77
CA GLY A 120 6.50 -3.07 -4.97
C GLY A 120 5.04 -3.39 -4.66
N CYS A 121 4.22 -2.34 -4.55
CA CYS A 121 2.77 -2.40 -4.40
C CYS A 121 2.05 -2.06 -5.72
N ASN A 122 0.72 -1.98 -5.72
CA ASN A 122 -0.06 -1.60 -6.90
C ASN A 122 0.37 -0.25 -7.52
N ILE A 123 0.81 0.71 -6.69
CA ILE A 123 1.29 2.01 -7.20
C ILE A 123 2.73 1.87 -7.72
N GLY A 124 3.63 1.25 -6.96
CA GLY A 124 5.04 1.14 -7.35
C GLY A 124 5.30 0.13 -8.48
N ALA A 125 4.73 -1.06 -8.41
CA ALA A 125 4.97 -2.14 -9.37
C ALA A 125 4.05 -2.05 -10.60
N TYR A 126 2.77 -1.72 -10.42
CA TYR A 126 1.84 -1.64 -11.54
C TYR A 126 1.86 -0.26 -12.20
N LEU A 127 1.60 0.83 -11.50
CA LEU A 127 1.60 2.15 -12.14
C LEU A 127 2.99 2.54 -12.65
N ALA A 128 4.03 2.54 -11.81
CA ALA A 128 5.36 2.95 -12.25
C ALA A 128 6.09 1.88 -13.08
N GLY A 129 5.93 0.59 -12.75
CA GLY A 129 6.57 -0.50 -13.49
C GLY A 129 6.01 -0.70 -14.90
N ILE A 130 4.69 -0.61 -15.08
CA ILE A 130 4.09 -0.71 -16.43
C ILE A 130 4.32 0.57 -17.22
N ALA A 131 4.23 1.75 -16.60
CA ALA A 131 4.48 3.02 -17.28
C ALA A 131 5.92 3.16 -17.78
N SER A 132 6.90 2.52 -17.11
CA SER A 132 8.29 2.47 -17.56
C SER A 132 8.59 1.37 -18.59
N GLY A 133 7.59 0.57 -19.00
CA GLY A 133 7.76 -0.52 -19.95
C GLY A 133 8.47 -1.75 -19.39
N SER A 134 8.55 -1.89 -18.06
CA SER A 134 9.27 -2.99 -17.43
C SER A 134 8.51 -4.31 -17.53
N LEU A 135 9.19 -5.37 -17.98
CA LEU A 135 8.66 -6.74 -18.03
C LEU A 135 8.22 -7.22 -16.63
N HIS A 136 8.93 -6.81 -15.58
CA HIS A 136 8.58 -7.14 -14.19
C HIS A 136 7.19 -6.60 -13.82
N GLY A 137 6.86 -5.37 -14.24
CA GLY A 137 5.56 -4.76 -13.97
C GLY A 137 4.40 -5.50 -14.64
N TRP A 138 4.61 -5.98 -15.87
CA TRP A 138 3.63 -6.79 -16.60
C TRP A 138 3.38 -8.16 -15.96
N ILE A 139 4.46 -8.86 -15.59
CA ILE A 139 4.37 -10.16 -14.89
C ILE A 139 3.69 -9.96 -13.53
N TRP A 140 4.09 -8.94 -12.79
CA TRP A 140 3.46 -8.56 -11.52
C TRP A 140 1.95 -8.36 -11.69
N GLY A 141 1.53 -7.63 -12.73
CA GLY A 141 0.11 -7.38 -13.03
C GLY A 141 -0.67 -8.66 -13.30
N ALA A 142 -0.13 -9.56 -14.12
CA ALA A 142 -0.78 -10.85 -14.43
C ALA A 142 -0.97 -11.71 -13.16
N VAL A 143 0.07 -11.81 -12.33
CA VAL A 143 0.01 -12.59 -11.08
C VAL A 143 -0.91 -11.92 -10.05
N ALA A 144 -0.93 -10.59 -9.99
CA ALA A 144 -1.84 -9.85 -9.11
C ALA A 144 -3.32 -10.07 -9.47
N ILE A 145 -3.64 -10.16 -10.77
CA ILE A 145 -5.00 -10.50 -11.23
C ILE A 145 -5.39 -11.91 -10.77
N LEU A 146 -4.51 -12.90 -10.96
CA LEU A 146 -4.74 -14.27 -10.50
C LEU A 146 -4.90 -14.35 -8.97
N GLY A 147 -4.05 -13.64 -8.23
CA GLY A 147 -4.15 -13.54 -6.77
C GLY A 147 -5.46 -12.89 -6.32
N THR A 148 -5.93 -11.86 -7.04
CA THR A 148 -7.22 -11.22 -6.75
C THR A 148 -8.38 -12.17 -6.99
N TRP A 149 -8.35 -12.94 -8.09
CA TRP A 149 -9.36 -13.97 -8.35
C TRP A 149 -9.40 -15.03 -7.24
N ALA A 150 -8.24 -15.52 -6.81
CA ALA A 150 -8.16 -16.46 -5.68
C ALA A 150 -8.68 -15.83 -4.38
N GLY A 151 -8.34 -14.58 -4.09
CA GLY A 151 -8.83 -13.84 -2.93
C GLY A 151 -10.36 -13.68 -2.92
N LEU A 152 -10.96 -13.35 -4.07
CA LEU A 152 -12.42 -13.30 -4.23
C LEU A 152 -13.05 -14.68 -3.98
N ARG A 153 -12.40 -15.78 -4.36
CA ARG A 153 -12.88 -17.13 -4.08
C ARG A 153 -12.86 -17.46 -2.57
N LEU A 154 -11.88 -16.93 -1.84
CA LEU A 154 -11.69 -17.17 -0.40
C LEU A 154 -12.53 -16.25 0.50
N ARG A 155 -12.98 -15.08 0.01
CA ARG A 155 -13.80 -14.12 0.76
C ARG A 155 -15.04 -14.71 1.46
N PRO A 156 -15.83 -15.61 0.85
CA PRO A 156 -16.98 -16.24 1.52
C PRO A 156 -16.61 -17.01 2.79
N LEU A 157 -15.37 -17.54 2.90
CA LEU A 157 -14.89 -18.22 4.10
C LEU A 157 -14.83 -17.29 5.32
N PHE A 158 -14.76 -15.99 5.10
CA PHE A 158 -14.79 -14.96 6.15
C PHE A 158 -16.16 -14.28 6.27
N ALA A 159 -17.20 -14.81 5.62
CA ALA A 159 -18.53 -14.19 5.47
C ALA A 159 -18.50 -12.76 4.90
N LEU A 160 -17.55 -12.51 4.00
CA LEU A 160 -17.56 -11.33 3.17
C LEU A 160 -18.37 -11.63 1.91
N SER A 161 -19.26 -10.72 1.54
CA SER A 161 -19.95 -10.77 0.26
C SER A 161 -18.97 -10.53 -0.89
N ASN A 162 -19.15 -11.26 -1.99
CA ASN A 162 -18.48 -10.95 -3.22
C ASN A 162 -19.27 -9.88 -3.99
N PRO A 163 -18.59 -8.86 -4.55
CA PRO A 163 -19.25 -7.87 -5.38
C PRO A 163 -19.91 -8.56 -6.57
N LYS A 164 -21.16 -8.21 -6.84
CA LYS A 164 -21.90 -8.70 -8.01
C LYS A 164 -21.66 -7.76 -9.19
N PRO A 165 -21.67 -8.26 -10.44
CA PRO A 165 -21.47 -7.41 -11.63
C PRO A 165 -22.48 -6.25 -11.78
N GLY A 166 -23.56 -6.21 -11.00
CA GLY A 166 -24.55 -5.13 -10.97
C GLY A 166 -24.47 -4.21 -9.75
N ASP A 167 -23.44 -4.34 -8.90
CA ASP A 167 -23.22 -3.41 -7.79
C ASP A 167 -22.74 -2.06 -8.35
N SER A 168 -23.25 -0.96 -7.81
CA SER A 168 -22.99 0.42 -8.29
C SER A 168 -21.54 0.91 -8.13
N ILE A 169 -20.62 0.03 -7.75
CA ILE A 169 -19.21 0.31 -7.44
C ILE A 169 -18.26 -0.50 -8.34
N CYS A 170 -18.78 -1.33 -9.25
CA CYS A 170 -17.98 -1.97 -10.30
C CYS A 170 -17.64 -1.01 -11.44
#